data_AF-A0A965X2D8-F1
#
_entry.id   AF-A0A965X2D8-F1
#
_cell.length_a   1.000
_cell.length_b   1.000
_cell.length_c   1.000
_cell.angle_alpha   90.00
_cell.angle_beta   90.00
_cell.angle_gamma   90.00
#
_symmetry.space_group_name_H-M   'P 1'
#
loop_
_entity.id
_entity.type
_entity.pdbx_description
1 polymer ?
#
loop_
_entity_poly.entity_id
_entity_poly.type
_entity_poly.pdbx_seq_one_letter_code
_entity_poly.pdbx_strand_id
1 'polypeptide(L)' 'MDVGKAIRDLRLKAGYSQDKLVAQTGISRSQLYFIESGRCVPRIETLEKIGNILQMKVSDIIMYAEKNYPTEV' A
#
# COMPACT_ATOMS: atom_id res chain seq x y z
N MET A 1 5.44 -12.49 0.51
CA MET A 1 5.42 -11.19 1.20
C MET A 1 4.01 -10.64 1.21
N ASP A 2 3.62 -9.89 2.25
CA ASP A 2 2.31 -9.22 2.34
C ASP A 2 2.45 -7.72 2.03
N VAL A 3 2.26 -7.38 0.76
CA VAL A 3 2.30 -6.00 0.26
C VAL A 3 1.15 -5.16 0.82
N GLY A 4 0.01 -5.78 1.13
CA GLY A 4 -1.15 -5.10 1.71
C GLY A 4 -0.85 -4.53 3.10
N LYS A 5 -0.26 -5.35 3.97
CA LYS A 5 0.21 -4.90 5.29
C LYS A 5 1.29 -3.83 5.19
N ALA A 6 2.21 -3.95 4.25
CA ALA A 6 3.22 -2.94 3.99
C ALA A 6 2.60 -1.58 3.64
N ILE A 7 1.65 -1.56 2.70
CA ILE A 7 0.93 -0.33 2.30
C ILE A 7 0.22 0.28 3.51
N ARG A 8 -0.47 -0.54 4.31
CA ARG A 8 -1.17 -0.07 5.51
C ARG A 8 -0.22 0.60 6.49
N ASP A 9 0.91 -0.03 6.78
CA ASP A 9 1.88 0.47 7.75
C ASP A 9 2.54 1.77 7.24
N LEU A 10 2.96 1.80 5.98
CA LEU A 10 3.52 3.00 5.35
C LEU A 10 2.50 4.15 5.32
N ARG A 11 1.23 3.87 5.02
CA ARG A 11 0.14 4.87 5.07
C ARG A 11 0.00 5.46 6.47
N LEU A 12 0.00 4.62 7.51
CA LEU A 12 -0.14 5.07 8.90
C LEU A 12 1.09 5.87 9.35
N LYS A 13 2.30 5.45 8.97
CA LYS A 13 3.55 6.18 9.26
C LYS A 13 3.59 7.55 8.62
N ALA A 14 3.00 7.69 7.44
CA ALA A 14 2.85 8.97 6.75
C ALA A 14 1.67 9.82 7.29
N GLY A 15 0.92 9.35 8.30
CA GLY A 15 -0.17 10.10 8.93
C GLY A 15 -1.48 10.15 8.12
N TYR A 16 -1.63 9.28 7.12
CA TYR A 16 -2.81 9.26 6.26
C TYR A 16 -3.88 8.32 6.82
N SER A 17 -5.14 8.79 6.87
CA SER A 17 -6.29 7.88 6.94
C SER A 17 -6.53 7.24 5.57
N GLN A 18 -7.33 6.17 5.52
CA GLN A 18 -7.75 5.59 4.24
C GLN A 18 -8.44 6.64 3.37
N ASP A 19 -9.34 7.44 3.95
CA ASP A 19 -10.06 8.53 3.26
C ASP A 19 -9.12 9.60 2.69
N LYS A 20 -8.10 10.00 3.44
CA LYS A 20 -7.11 10.97 2.96
C LYS A 20 -6.28 10.40 1.79
N LEU A 21 -5.89 9.13 1.87
CA LEU A 21 -5.09 8.50 0.82
C LEU A 21 -5.91 8.32 -0.47
N VAL A 22 -7.16 7.85 -0.36
CA VAL A 22 -8.02 7.65 -1.56
C VAL A 22 -8.39 8.96 -2.24
N ALA A 23 -8.59 10.04 -1.47
CA ALA A 23 -8.85 11.36 -2.03
C ALA A 23 -7.69 11.88 -2.89
N GLN A 24 -6.45 11.49 -2.57
CA GLN A 24 -5.26 11.93 -3.32
C GLN A 24 -4.85 10.94 -4.43
N THR A 25 -5.04 9.65 -4.22
CA THR A 25 -4.67 8.60 -5.19
C THR A 25 -5.72 8.37 -6.27
N GLY A 26 -6.98 8.74 -6.03
CA GLY A 26 -8.11 8.51 -6.93
C GLY A 26 -8.55 7.03 -7.00
N ILE A 27 -8.05 6.16 -6.12
CA ILE A 27 -8.53 4.78 -6.00
C ILE A 27 -9.78 4.73 -5.10
N SER A 28 -10.58 3.69 -5.20
CA SER A 28 -11.75 3.57 -4.32
C SER A 28 -11.37 3.15 -2.90
N ARG A 29 -12.15 3.58 -1.91
CA ARG A 29 -12.01 3.16 -0.50
C ARG A 29 -12.10 1.64 -0.35
N SER A 30 -13.02 1.00 -1.08
CA SER A 30 -13.15 -0.46 -1.09
C SER A 30 -11.90 -1.13 -1.64
N GLN A 31 -11.33 -0.61 -2.74
CA GLN A 31 -10.09 -1.14 -3.30
C GLN A 31 -8.93 -1.04 -2.30
N LEU A 32 -8.74 0.12 -1.66
CA LEU A 32 -7.71 0.29 -0.63
C LEU A 32 -7.93 -0.67 0.55
N TYR A 33 -9.17 -0.85 1.00
CA TYR A 33 -9.50 -1.78 2.07
C TYR A 33 -9.14 -3.23 1.70
N PHE A 34 -9.50 -3.69 0.49
CA PHE A 34 -9.17 -5.05 0.05
C PHE A 34 -7.66 -5.26 -0.07
N ILE A 35 -6.92 -4.24 -0.52
CA ILE A 35 -5.45 -4.28 -0.56
C ILE A 35 -4.88 -4.41 0.85
N GLU A 36 -5.23 -3.49 1.75
CA GLU A 36 -4.64 -3.46 3.10
C GLU A 36 -5.02 -4.63 4.00
N SER A 37 -6.11 -5.33 3.67
CA SER A 37 -6.55 -6.55 4.35
C SER A 37 -5.95 -7.83 3.76
N GLY A 38 -5.11 -7.73 2.72
CA GLY A 38 -4.50 -8.89 2.05
C GLY A 38 -5.49 -9.68 1.18
N ARG A 39 -6.70 -9.16 0.96
CA ARG A 39 -7.75 -9.80 0.13
C ARG A 39 -7.56 -9.55 -1.36
N CYS A 40 -6.71 -8.59 -1.73
CA CYS A 40 -6.42 -8.24 -3.11
C CYS A 40 -4.95 -7.84 -3.25
N VAL A 41 -4.27 -8.37 -4.26
CA VAL A 41 -2.93 -7.93 -4.64
C VAL A 41 -3.07 -6.71 -5.56
N PRO A 42 -2.51 -5.54 -5.21
CA PRO A 42 -2.60 -4.35 -6.06
C PRO A 42 -1.82 -4.54 -7.36
N ARG A 43 -2.33 -3.95 -8.45
CA ARG A 43 -1.57 -3.82 -9.70
C ARG A 43 -0.44 -2.80 -9.53
N ILE A 44 0.58 -2.88 -10.38
CA ILE A 44 1.70 -1.92 -10.42
C ILE A 44 1.21 -0.48 -10.48
N GLU A 45 0.24 -0.17 -11.36
CA GLU A 45 -0.35 1.18 -11.48
C GLU A 45 -0.97 1.69 -10.16
N THR A 46 -1.55 0.78 -9.36
CA THR A 46 -2.13 1.13 -8.05
C THR A 46 -1.02 1.36 -7.02
N LEU A 47 0.04 0.53 -7.06
CA LEU A 47 1.23 0.74 -6.24
C LEU A 47 1.92 2.06 -6.56
N GLU A 48 2.04 2.42 -7.84
CA GLU A 48 2.62 3.70 -8.27
C GLU A 48 1.80 4.89 -7.77
N LYS A 49 0.46 4.84 -7.91
CA LYS A 49 -0.42 5.90 -7.38
C LYS A 49 -0.23 6.08 -5.87
N ILE A 50 -0.20 4.99 -5.11
CA ILE A 50 0.01 5.02 -3.66
C ILE A 50 1.42 5.54 -3.35
N GLY A 51 2.45 5.01 -4.02
CA GLY A 51 3.84 5.42 -3.86
C GLY A 51 4.06 6.90 -4.13
N ASN A 52 3.45 7.46 -5.17
CA ASN A 52 3.52 8.88 -5.48
C ASN A 52 2.99 9.76 -4.33
N ILE A 53 1.89 9.36 -3.67
CA ILE A 53 1.36 10.11 -2.52
C ILE A 53 2.23 9.91 -1.27
N LEU A 54 2.76 8.70 -1.08
CA LEU A 54 3.66 8.40 0.04
C LEU A 54 5.11 8.87 -0.20
N GLN A 55 5.42 9.47 -1.36
CA GLN A 55 6.76 9.88 -1.79
C GLN A 55 7.77 8.71 -1.76
N MET A 56 7.34 7.54 -2.23
CA MET A 56 8.13 6.31 -2.28
C MET A 56 8.09 5.69 -3.67
N LYS A 57 9.21 5.07 -4.10
CA LYS A 57 9.18 4.25 -5.31
C LYS A 57 8.49 2.93 -5.01
N VAL A 58 7.92 2.30 -6.05
CA VAL A 58 7.34 0.95 -5.92
C VAL A 58 8.38 -0.04 -5.38
N SER A 59 9.63 0.05 -5.82
CA SER A 59 10.73 -0.78 -5.31
C SER A 59 10.91 -0.67 -3.79
N ASP A 60 10.76 0.54 -3.23
CA ASP A 60 10.94 0.78 -1.80
C ASP A 60 9.80 0.14 -1.00
N ILE A 61 8.56 0.21 -1.53
CA ILE A 61 7.39 -0.44 -0.95
C ILE A 61 7.56 -1.96 -0.96
N ILE A 62 8.04 -2.53 -2.07
CA ILE A 62 8.28 -3.97 -2.21
C ILE A 62 9.38 -4.43 -1.26
N MET A 63 10.53 -3.75 -1.24
CA MET A 63 11.62 -4.06 -0.33
C MET A 63 11.18 -3.97 1.15
N TYR A 64 10.33 -2.98 1.46
CA TYR A 64 9.71 -2.86 2.78
C TYR A 64 8.80 -4.06 3.10
N ALA A 65 8.00 -4.51 2.15
CA ALA A 65 7.13 -5.67 2.31
C ALA A 65 7.92 -6.98 2.51
N GLU A 66 8.98 -7.19 1.73
CA GLU A 66 9.86 -8.37 1.86
C GLU A 66 10.54 -8.41 3.23
N LYS A 67 11.04 -7.26 3.70
CA LYS A 67 11.76 -7.16 4.97
C LYS A 67 10.86 -7.33 6.20
N ASN A 68 9.66 -6.74 6.18
CA ASN A 68 8.82 -6.63 7.39
C ASN A 68 7.63 -7.60 7.39
N TYR A 69 7.19 -8.03 6.22
CA TYR A 69 6.08 -8.97 6.06
C TYR A 69 6.45 -10.11 5.10
N PRO A 70 7.56 -10.84 5.34
CA PRO A 70 7.81 -12.07 4.60
C PRO A 70 6.62 -13.01 4.81
N THR A 71 6.18 -13.67 3.74
CA THR A 71 5.20 -14.74 3.88
C THR A 71 6.04 -16.01 3.95
N GLU A 72 5.93 -16.74 5.05
CA GLU A 72 6.52 -18.08 5.14
C GLU A 72 5.86 -18.95 4.07
N VAL A 73 6.71 -19.60 3.28
CA VAL A 73 6.33 -20.65 2.32
C VAL A 73 6.18 -21.97 3.05
#